data_AF-A0A1W9U9L3-F1
#
_entry.id   AF-A0A1W9U9L3-F1
#
_cell.length_a   1.000
_cell.length_b   1.000
_cell.length_c   1.000
_cell.angle_alpha   90.00
_cell.angle_beta   90.00
_cell.angle_gamma   90.00
#
_symmetry.space_group_name_H-M   'P 1'
#
loop_
_entity.id
_entity.type
_entity.pdbx_description
1 polymer ?
#
loop_
_entity_poly.entity_id
_entity_poly.type
_entity_poly.pdbx_seq_one_letter_code
_entity_poly.pdbx_strand_id
1 'polypeptide(L)'
;MHISLTSELEAAIKQKISSGYYNNASEVIRDALRFWEANEELVNYMELEILQKRLAVGADQATQGIFVNQSVSEIVAELENE
;
A
#
# COMPACT_ATOMS: atom_id res chain seq x y z
N MET A 1 10.76 -17.13 -21.04
CA MET A 1 11.18 -16.30 -19.89
C MET A 1 10.82 -17.07 -18.63
N HIS A 2 11.78 -17.27 -17.72
CA HIS A 2 11.53 -17.91 -16.43
C HIS A 2 11.52 -16.84 -15.35
N ILE A 3 10.47 -16.82 -14.55
CA ILE A 3 10.28 -15.89 -13.43
C ILE A 3 10.20 -16.75 -12.18
N SER A 4 11.03 -16.44 -11.18
CA SER A 4 10.97 -17.09 -9.88
C SER A 4 10.00 -16.34 -8.99
N LEU A 5 9.12 -17.07 -8.33
CA LEU A 5 8.13 -16.53 -7.40
C LEU A 5 8.45 -17.00 -5.98
N THR A 6 8.02 -16.22 -4.99
CA THR A 6 8.00 -16.72 -3.61
C THR A 6 6.91 -17.78 -3.46
N SER A 7 7.01 -18.59 -2.41
CA SER A 7 6.05 -19.65 -2.12
C SER A 7 4.62 -19.12 -1.99
N GLU A 8 4.44 -17.93 -1.42
CA GLU A 8 3.15 -17.27 -1.23
C GLU A 8 2.52 -16.87 -2.57
N LEU A 9 3.32 -16.28 -3.47
CA LEU A 9 2.84 -15.88 -4.79
C LEU A 9 2.50 -17.10 -5.66
N GLU A 10 3.31 -18.16 -5.57
CA GLU A 10 3.00 -19.42 -6.26
C GLU A 10 1.68 -20.02 -5.75
N ALA A 11 1.44 -20.00 -4.44
CA ALA A 11 0.18 -20.47 -3.86
C ALA A 11 -1.02 -19.64 -4.34
N ALA A 12 -0.88 -18.30 -4.39
CA ALA A 12 -1.92 -17.42 -4.90
C ALA A 12 -2.25 -17.69 -6.38
N ILE A 13 -1.24 -17.91 -7.23
CA ILE A 13 -1.46 -18.27 -8.64
C ILE A 13 -2.15 -19.62 -8.76
N LYS A 14 -1.72 -20.63 -8.00
CA LYS A 14 -2.35 -21.96 -7.98
C LYS A 14 -3.84 -21.86 -7.59
N GLN A 15 -4.17 -21.03 -6.60
CA GLN A 15 -5.56 -20.79 -6.20
C GLN A 15 -6.39 -20.13 -7.31
N LYS A 16 -5.80 -19.19 -8.07
CA LYS A 16 -6.49 -18.58 -9.22
C LYS A 16 -6.74 -19.58 -10.33
N ILE A 17 -5.81 -20.48 -10.62
CA ILE A 17 -6.02 -21.54 -11.62
C ILE A 17 -7.09 -22.53 -11.13
N SER A 18 -7.03 -22.96 -9.87
CA SER A 18 -8.01 -23.93 -9.32
C SER A 18 -9.44 -23.41 -9.27
N SER A 19 -9.63 -22.09 -9.31
CA SER A 19 -10.95 -21.47 -9.43
C SER A 19 -11.65 -21.73 -10.77
N GLY A 20 -10.90 -22.17 -11.80
CA GLY A 20 -11.42 -22.43 -13.14
C GLY A 20 -11.51 -21.20 -14.06
N TYR A 21 -11.22 -20.00 -13.57
CA TYR A 21 -11.20 -18.77 -14.38
C TYR A 21 -9.95 -18.65 -15.28
N TYR A 22 -8.89 -19.40 -14.98
CA TYR A 22 -7.61 -19.33 -15.68
C TYR A 22 -7.09 -20.72 -16.02
N ASN A 23 -6.55 -20.89 -17.23
CA ASN A 23 -6.03 -22.19 -17.69
C ASN A 23 -4.59 -22.43 -17.26
N ASN A 24 -3.81 -21.37 -17.05
CA ASN A 24 -2.39 -21.45 -16.72
C ASN A 24 -1.89 -20.20 -15.98
N ALA A 25 -0.69 -20.32 -15.39
CA ALA A 25 -0.04 -19.23 -14.67
C ALA A 25 0.25 -18.00 -15.55
N SER A 26 0.58 -18.21 -16.83
CA SER A 26 0.90 -17.11 -17.74
C SER A 26 -0.32 -16.23 -18.07
N GLU A 27 -1.54 -16.76 -17.99
CA GLU A 27 -2.78 -15.97 -18.06
C GLU A 27 -2.96 -15.12 -16.81
N VAL A 28 -2.83 -15.73 -15.62
CA VAL A 28 -2.92 -15.01 -14.34
C VAL A 28 -1.93 -13.85 -14.28
N ILE A 29 -0.68 -14.09 -14.66
CA ILE A 29 0.38 -13.08 -14.63
C ILE A 29 0.09 -11.96 -15.64
N ARG A 30 -0.33 -12.29 -16.87
CA ARG A 30 -0.64 -11.27 -17.88
C ARG A 30 -1.80 -10.38 -17.45
N ASP A 31 -2.85 -10.97 -16.89
CA ASP A 31 -4.01 -10.20 -16.43
C ASP A 31 -3.68 -9.36 -15.19
N ALA A 32 -2.86 -9.87 -14.27
CA ALA A 32 -2.36 -9.08 -13.15
C ALA A 32 -1.52 -7.87 -13.60
N LEU A 33 -0.64 -8.04 -14.60
CA LEU A 33 0.15 -6.95 -15.15
C LEU A 33 -0.71 -5.91 -15.87
N ARG A 34 -1.69 -6.35 -16.68
CA ARG A 34 -2.64 -5.42 -17.32
C ARG A 34 -3.47 -4.66 -16.30
N PHE A 35 -3.92 -5.35 -15.25
CA PHE A 35 -4.64 -4.70 -14.16
C PHE A 35 -3.75 -3.65 -13.50
N TRP A 36 -2.49 -3.97 -13.19
CA TRP A 36 -1.57 -3.01 -12.61
C TRP A 36 -1.38 -1.79 -13.52
N GLU A 37 -1.03 -1.98 -14.80
CA GLU A 37 -0.84 -0.88 -15.75
C GLU A 37 -2.09 0.00 -15.89
N ALA A 38 -3.28 -0.60 -15.92
CA ALA A 38 -4.54 0.14 -16.04
C ALA A 38 -4.97 0.88 -14.76
N ASN A 39 -4.46 0.47 -13.58
CA ASN A 39 -4.92 0.99 -12.29
C ASN A 39 -3.82 1.70 -11.48
N GLU A 40 -2.58 1.75 -11.97
CA GLU A 40 -1.45 2.34 -11.24
C GLU A 40 -1.73 3.82 -10.87
N GLU A 41 -2.20 4.62 -11.83
CA GLU A 41 -2.56 6.02 -11.58
C GLU A 41 -3.71 6.15 -10.58
N LEU A 42 -4.71 5.26 -10.65
CA LEU A 42 -5.84 5.25 -9.72
C LEU A 42 -5.38 4.92 -8.29
N VAL A 43 -4.53 3.92 -8.13
CA VAL A 43 -3.95 3.55 -6.82
C VAL A 43 -3.16 4.71 -6.24
N ASN A 44 -2.27 5.32 -7.05
CA ASN A 44 -1.48 6.48 -6.62
C ASN A 44 -2.37 7.66 -6.20
N TYR A 45 -3.45 7.93 -6.95
CA TYR A 45 -4.42 8.95 -6.61
C TYR A 45 -5.10 8.66 -5.27
N MET A 46 -5.55 7.43 -5.05
CA MET A 46 -6.20 7.02 -3.79
C MET A 46 -5.26 7.13 -2.59
N GLU A 47 -4.00 6.71 -2.74
CA GLU A 47 -2.98 6.85 -1.68
C GLU A 47 -2.74 8.32 -1.33
N LEU A 48 -2.61 9.18 -2.35
CA LEU A 48 -2.43 10.62 -2.15
C LEU A 48 -3.65 11.25 -1.48
N GLU A 49 -4.86 10.89 -1.88
CA GLU A 49 -6.10 11.40 -1.28
C GLU A 49 -6.18 11.02 0.22
N ILE A 50 -5.85 9.78 0.56
CA ILE A 50 -5.81 9.32 1.96
C ILE A 50 -4.76 10.10 2.75
N LEU A 51 -3.57 10.28 2.18
CA LEU A 51 -2.50 11.03 2.82
C LEU A 51 -2.91 12.49 3.06
N GLN A 52 -3.49 13.15 2.06
CA GLN A 52 -3.99 14.52 2.18
C GLN A 52 -5.06 14.64 3.27
N LYS A 53 -6.02 13.72 3.32
CA LYS A 53 -7.05 13.69 4.38
C LYS A 53 -6.44 13.54 5.77
N ARG A 54 -5.44 12.67 5.94
CA ARG A 54 -4.76 12.48 7.22
C ARG A 54 -3.95 13.71 7.64
N LEU A 55 -3.26 14.34 6.69
CA LEU A 55 -2.46 15.54 6.95
C LEU A 55 -3.30 16.79 7.18
N ALA A 56 -4.52 16.86 6.63
CA ALA A 56 -5.40 18.02 6.75
C ALA A 56 -5.65 18.43 8.22
N VAL A 57 -5.75 17.46 9.13
CA VAL A 57 -5.93 17.74 10.57
C VAL A 57 -4.73 18.50 11.14
N GLY A 58 -3.50 18.02 10.87
CA GLY A 58 -2.29 18.68 11.34
C GLY A 58 -2.05 20.02 10.64
N ALA A 59 -2.42 20.14 9.36
CA ALA A 59 -2.31 21.40 8.62
C ALA A 59 -3.26 22.49 9.16
N ASP A 60 -4.49 22.13 9.52
CA ASP A 60 -5.44 23.05 10.15
C ASP A 60 -4.95 23.49 11.54
N GLN A 61 -4.48 22.55 12.36
CA GLN A 61 -3.84 22.86 13.65
C GLN A 61 -2.67 23.83 13.48
N ALA A 62 -1.76 23.56 12.52
CA ALA A 62 -0.62 24.41 12.26
C ALA A 62 -1.02 25.82 11.79
N THR A 63 -2.06 25.94 10.96
CA THR A 63 -2.60 27.23 10.50
C THR A 63 -3.17 28.05 11.67
N GLN A 64 -3.73 27.37 12.66
CA GLN A 64 -4.23 27.97 13.91
C GLN A 64 -3.13 28.19 14.96
N GLY A 65 -1.87 27.83 14.66
CA GLY A 65 -0.75 27.95 15.60
C GLY A 65 -0.75 26.91 16.72
N ILE A 66 -1.53 25.83 16.58
CA ILE A 66 -1.63 24.75 17.57
C ILE A 66 -0.52 23.75 17.31
N PHE A 67 0.46 23.71 18.21
CA PHE A 67 1.58 22.78 18.18
C PHE A 67 1.82 22.18 19.56
N VAL A 68 2.45 21.00 19.59
CA VAL A 68 3.00 20.44 20.83
C VAL A 68 4.36 21.07 21.13
N ASN A 69 4.65 21.29 22.41
CA ASN A 69 5.95 21.82 22.84
C ASN A 69 7.02 20.74 23.01
N GLN A 70 6.63 19.46 22.89
CA GLN A 70 7.55 18.33 23.02
C GLN A 70 8.38 18.19 21.75
N SER A 71 9.67 17.91 21.92
CA SER A 71 10.53 17.54 20.80
C SER A 71 10.25 16.11 20.34
N VAL A 72 10.55 15.79 19.08
CA VAL A 72 10.39 14.42 18.54
C VAL A 72 11.19 13.41 19.38
N SER A 73 12.37 13.80 19.85
CA SER A 73 13.21 12.97 20.73
C SER A 73 12.57 12.67 22.08
N GLU A 74 11.82 13.61 22.66
CA GLU A 74 11.10 13.39 23.92
C GLU A 74 9.94 12.42 23.74
N ILE A 75 9.19 12.56 22.64
CA ILE A 75 8.06 11.66 22.33
C ILE A 75 8.53 10.22 22.12
N VAL A 76 9.65 10.02 21.41
CA VAL A 76 10.20 8.68 21.19
C VAL A 76 10.71 8.06 22.50
N ALA A 77 11.39 8.83 23.34
CA ALA A 77 11.88 8.36 24.63
C ALA A 77 10.74 7.99 25.60
N GLU A 78 9.59 8.64 25.52
CA GLU A 78 8.39 8.31 26.31
C GLU A 78 7.82 6.95 25.89
N LEU A 79 7.75 6.67 24.59
CA LEU A 79 7.25 5.40 24.04
C LEU A 79 8.18 4.19 24.31
N GLU A 80 9.48 4.42 24.48
CA GLU A 80 10.45 3.35 24.81
C GLU A 80 10.46 2.96 26.30
N ASN A 81 9.85 3.78 27.16
CA ASN A 81 9.77 3.55 28.62
C ASN A 81 8.41 2.98 29.09
N GLU A 82 7.47 2.71 28.18
CA GLU A 82 6.25 1.91 28.38
C GLU A 82 6.46 0.43 28.01
#